data_AF-A0A814PA40-F1
#
_entry.id   AF-A0A814PA40-F1
#
_cell.length_a   1.000
_cell.length_b   1.000
_cell.length_c   1.000
_cell.angle_alpha   90.00
_cell.angle_beta   90.00
_cell.angle_gamma   90.00
#
_symmetry.space_group_name_H-M   'P 1'
#
loop_
_entity.id
_entity.type
_entity.pdbx_description
1 polymer ?
#
loop_
_entity_poly.entity_id
_entity_poly.type
_entity_poly.pdbx_seq_one_letter_code
_entity_poly.pdbx_strand_id
1 'polypeptide(L)'
;MSFSFEINPRFLIDISHQPQENIESINDYQQEELLSLEQACQPLENLLVAPPCPPQSVSNGTLLYLMNPISSIYPNYTCYAYTWTATALSATLSFFFRHDPGGWMIDDVSVYYGTTQKIINGGFEAGSLTGWNYSGHCGNNVGQAYSGSSYAKSGSWYYYDPCSGYSGSNNSGDTISQTFSTIAGGTYTISFWLTNYYCCNQTEIANITLI
;
A
#
# COMPACT_ATOMS: atom_id res chain seq x y z
N MET A 1 0.62 59.17 5.22
CA MET A 1 0.62 57.81 4.65
C MET A 1 -0.25 56.98 5.56
N SER A 2 -1.43 56.57 5.08
CA SER A 2 -2.39 55.80 5.87
C SER A 2 -2.13 54.31 5.71
N PHE A 3 -2.16 53.56 6.81
CA PHE A 3 -2.44 52.14 6.80
C PHE A 3 -3.51 51.88 7.85
N SER A 4 -4.60 51.25 7.41
CA SER A 4 -5.72 50.82 8.24
C SER A 4 -5.50 49.34 8.59
N PHE A 5 -5.66 48.99 9.86
CA PHE A 5 -5.93 47.62 10.28
C PHE A 5 -7.22 47.65 11.10
N GLU A 6 -8.22 46.91 10.64
CA GLU A 6 -9.51 46.76 11.28
C GLU A 6 -9.42 45.53 12.18
N ILE A 7 -9.28 45.75 13.50
CA ILE A 7 -9.32 44.70 14.51
C ILE A 7 -10.67 44.81 15.22
N ASN A 8 -11.49 43.77 15.06
CA ASN A 8 -12.78 43.59 15.71
C ASN A 8 -12.59 43.64 17.25
N PRO A 9 -13.29 44.51 18.00
CA PRO A 9 -13.03 44.71 19.41
C PRO A 9 -13.92 43.77 20.21
N ARG A 10 -13.36 42.81 20.96
CA ARG A 10 -13.85 42.37 22.30
C ARG A 10 -12.87 41.37 22.90
N PHE A 11 -12.02 41.85 23.80
CA PHE A 11 -11.84 41.39 25.19
C PHE A 11 -10.45 41.84 25.67
N LEU A 12 -10.40 42.88 26.51
CA LEU A 12 -9.23 43.23 27.30
C LEU A 12 -9.34 42.44 28.60
N ILE A 13 -8.34 41.61 28.91
CA ILE A 13 -8.18 41.03 30.25
C ILE A 13 -7.13 41.87 30.97
N ASP A 14 -7.59 42.74 31.87
CA ASP A 14 -6.76 43.39 32.88
C ASP A 14 -6.67 42.46 34.09
N ILE A 15 -5.45 42.12 34.52
CA ILE A 15 -5.23 41.29 35.71
C ILE A 15 -4.46 42.13 36.74
N SER A 16 -5.20 42.80 37.63
CA SER A 16 -4.65 43.31 38.88
C SER A 16 -5.49 42.89 40.11
N HIS A 17 -4.91 41.97 40.89
CA HIS A 17 -5.03 41.75 42.34
C HIS A 17 -6.41 41.58 43.07
N GLN A 18 -6.71 40.31 43.38
CA GLN A 18 -7.35 39.70 44.59
C GLN A 18 -8.86 39.92 44.85
N PRO A 19 -9.62 39.03 45.57
CA PRO A 19 -9.31 37.72 46.20
C PRO A 19 -10.25 36.56 45.75
N GLN A 20 -10.07 35.35 46.32
CA GLN A 20 -10.88 34.15 46.06
C GLN A 20 -12.38 34.33 46.34
N GLU A 21 -13.24 33.96 45.38
CA GLU A 21 -14.34 33.00 45.50
C GLU A 21 -14.97 32.74 44.11
N ASN A 22 -15.56 31.56 43.95
CA ASN A 22 -16.26 31.00 42.78
C ASN A 22 -15.39 30.39 41.66
N ILE A 23 -15.16 29.08 41.79
CA ILE A 23 -15.01 28.21 40.63
C ILE A 23 -16.37 28.20 39.93
N GLU A 24 -16.58 29.10 38.97
CA GLU A 24 -17.70 28.99 38.06
C GLU A 24 -17.60 27.65 37.34
N SER A 25 -18.64 26.83 37.49
CA SER A 25 -18.85 25.65 36.68
C SER A 25 -18.70 26.04 35.22
N ILE A 26 -17.76 25.42 34.51
CA ILE A 26 -17.68 25.47 33.05
C ILE A 26 -19.09 25.15 32.55
N ASN A 27 -19.73 26.10 31.86
CA ASN A 27 -21.05 25.86 31.30
C ASN A 27 -20.94 24.82 30.17
N ASP A 28 -22.02 24.07 29.91
CA ASP A 28 -22.04 22.98 28.91
C ASP A 28 -21.46 23.43 27.55
N TYR A 29 -21.63 24.70 27.17
CA TYR A 29 -21.08 25.27 25.95
C TYR A 29 -19.54 25.35 25.93
N GLN A 30 -18.92 25.78 27.03
CA GLN A 30 -17.46 25.79 27.14
C GLN A 30 -16.90 24.37 27.29
N GLN A 31 -17.69 23.44 27.81
CA GLN A 31 -17.32 22.03 27.91
C GLN A 31 -17.39 21.34 26.54
N GLU A 32 -18.37 21.66 25.70
CA GLU A 32 -18.44 21.25 24.29
C GLU A 32 -17.30 21.86 23.45
N GLU A 33 -16.94 23.13 23.69
CA GLU A 33 -15.82 23.78 22.99
C GLU A 33 -14.46 23.18 23.40
N LEU A 34 -14.25 22.90 24.69
CA LEU A 34 -13.07 22.16 25.17
C LEU A 34 -13.05 20.70 24.69
N LEU A 35 -14.20 20.00 24.66
CA LEU A 35 -14.29 18.68 24.03
C LEU A 35 -13.93 18.76 22.55
N SER A 36 -14.37 19.79 21.84
CA SER A 36 -14.07 19.97 20.41
C SER A 36 -12.59 20.29 20.15
N LEU A 37 -11.92 20.99 21.07
CA LEU A 37 -10.50 21.31 21.01
C LEU A 37 -9.62 20.11 21.43
N GLU A 38 -10.06 19.30 22.40
CA GLU A 38 -9.43 18.02 22.72
C GLU A 38 -9.63 16.98 21.60
N GLN A 39 -10.78 17.00 20.91
CA GLN A 39 -11.03 16.20 19.71
C GLN A 39 -10.16 16.66 18.51
N ALA A 40 -9.71 17.92 18.50
CA ALA A 40 -8.77 18.45 17.50
C ALA A 40 -7.30 18.11 17.80
N CYS A 41 -7.01 17.63 19.02
CA CYS A 41 -5.70 17.16 19.44
C CYS A 41 -5.67 15.62 19.52
N GLN A 42 -6.30 14.93 18.56
CA GLN A 42 -5.99 13.53 18.32
C GLN A 42 -4.47 13.43 18.07
N PRO A 43 -3.74 12.54 18.76
CA PRO A 43 -2.32 12.42 18.54
C PRO A 43 -2.07 12.16 17.06
N LEU A 44 -1.07 12.85 16.49
CA LEU A 44 -0.60 12.78 15.11
C LEU A 44 -0.02 11.39 14.75
N GLU A 45 -0.43 10.34 15.47
CA GLU A 45 0.16 9.01 15.47
C GLU A 45 -0.36 8.11 14.35
N ASN A 46 -1.28 8.54 13.48
CA ASN A 46 -1.68 7.67 12.37
C ASN A 46 -2.32 8.37 11.17
N LEU A 47 -1.63 9.34 10.57
CA LEU A 47 -1.93 9.71 9.19
C LEU A 47 -1.48 8.55 8.29
N LEU A 48 -2.33 7.53 8.14
CA LEU A 48 -2.09 6.40 7.26
C LEU A 48 -2.48 6.80 5.83
N VAL A 49 -1.68 6.38 4.86
CA VAL A 49 -2.13 6.42 3.46
C VAL A 49 -3.21 5.35 3.28
N ALA A 50 -4.42 5.78 2.96
CA ALA A 50 -5.52 4.86 2.71
C ALA A 50 -5.20 3.98 1.48
N PRO A 51 -5.32 2.65 1.58
CA PRO A 51 -5.11 1.77 0.43
C PRO A 51 -6.21 1.95 -0.63
N PRO A 52 -5.94 1.59 -1.89
CA PRO A 52 -6.89 1.75 -3.00
C PRO A 52 -8.13 0.83 -2.91
N CYS A 53 -8.12 -0.16 -2.01
CA CYS A 53 -9.25 -1.01 -1.67
C CYS A 53 -9.22 -1.40 -0.19
N PRO A 54 -10.34 -1.89 0.39
CA PRO A 54 -10.40 -2.26 1.80
C PRO A 54 -9.35 -3.31 2.16
N PRO A 55 -8.51 -3.08 3.19
CA PRO A 55 -7.44 -4.00 3.53
C PRO A 55 -7.92 -5.19 4.35
N GLN A 56 -7.29 -6.35 4.13
CA GLN A 56 -7.49 -7.57 4.91
C GLN A 56 -6.33 -7.77 5.91
N SER A 57 -6.60 -8.18 7.14
CA SER A 57 -5.53 -8.48 8.11
C SER A 57 -4.87 -9.83 7.81
N VAL A 58 -3.54 -9.90 7.91
CA VAL A 58 -2.75 -11.11 7.69
C VAL A 58 -1.77 -11.36 8.83
N SER A 59 -1.60 -12.62 9.25
CA SER A 59 -0.71 -12.99 10.38
C SER A 59 0.44 -13.94 10.01
N ASN A 60 0.36 -14.66 8.88
CA ASN A 60 1.27 -15.77 8.56
C ASN A 60 2.21 -15.50 7.38
N GLY A 61 2.41 -14.22 7.02
CA GLY A 61 3.29 -13.81 5.92
C GLY A 61 2.76 -14.07 4.51
N THR A 62 1.89 -15.07 4.28
CA THR A 62 1.19 -15.18 2.98
C THR A 62 0.10 -14.11 2.88
N LEU A 63 0.22 -13.24 1.86
CA LEU A 63 -0.78 -12.22 1.57
C LEU A 63 -1.87 -12.77 0.64
N LEU A 64 -1.46 -13.46 -0.41
CA LEU A 64 -2.36 -13.97 -1.44
C LEU A 64 -1.83 -15.29 -1.99
N TYR A 65 -2.72 -16.26 -2.14
CA TYR A 65 -2.44 -17.48 -2.89
C TYR A 65 -3.62 -17.75 -3.82
N LEU A 66 -3.38 -17.63 -5.12
CA LEU A 66 -4.34 -17.98 -6.17
C LEU A 66 -3.84 -19.21 -6.91
N MET A 67 -4.74 -20.13 -7.19
CA MET A 67 -4.49 -21.30 -8.01
C MET A 67 -5.58 -21.44 -9.06
N ASN A 68 -5.18 -21.45 -10.33
CA ASN A 68 -6.05 -21.54 -11.50
C ASN A 68 -7.22 -20.53 -11.53
N PRO A 69 -7.01 -19.23 -11.26
CA PRO A 69 -8.08 -18.25 -11.33
C PRO A 69 -8.47 -17.97 -12.79
N ILE A 70 -9.78 -17.96 -13.06
CA ILE A 70 -10.31 -17.75 -14.40
C ILE A 70 -10.48 -16.26 -14.65
N SER A 71 -9.90 -15.76 -15.76
CA SER A 71 -10.17 -14.43 -16.29
C SER A 71 -10.46 -14.49 -17.78
N SER A 72 -11.59 -13.90 -18.18
CA SER A 72 -12.05 -13.80 -19.57
C SER A 72 -12.04 -12.36 -20.10
N ILE A 73 -11.64 -11.39 -19.28
CA ILE A 73 -11.59 -9.96 -19.58
C ILE A 73 -10.18 -9.45 -19.33
N TYR A 74 -9.63 -8.68 -20.25
CA TYR A 74 -8.21 -8.30 -20.23
C TYR A 74 -7.94 -6.83 -20.62
N PRO A 75 -7.14 -6.08 -19.82
CA PRO A 75 -6.78 -6.35 -18.43
C PRO A 75 -7.98 -6.13 -17.50
N ASN A 76 -8.19 -7.02 -16.54
CA ASN A 76 -9.20 -6.84 -15.49
C ASN A 76 -8.51 -6.89 -14.12
N TYR A 77 -7.94 -5.77 -13.71
CA TYR A 77 -7.19 -5.66 -12.47
C TYR A 77 -8.10 -5.78 -11.25
N THR A 78 -7.70 -6.65 -10.34
CA THR A 78 -8.27 -6.74 -9.00
C THR A 78 -7.30 -6.09 -8.01
N CYS A 79 -7.83 -5.20 -7.18
CA CYS A 79 -7.07 -4.60 -6.09
C CYS A 79 -7.01 -5.57 -4.91
N TYR A 80 -5.81 -5.76 -4.37
CA TYR A 80 -5.58 -6.46 -3.12
C TYR A 80 -4.91 -5.50 -2.15
N ALA A 81 -5.39 -5.48 -0.91
CA ALA A 81 -4.81 -4.67 0.15
C ALA A 81 -4.79 -5.44 1.47
N TYR A 82 -3.75 -5.20 2.27
CA TYR A 82 -3.52 -5.92 3.52
C TYR A 82 -3.00 -5.00 4.62
N THR A 83 -3.33 -5.33 5.86
CA THR A 83 -2.61 -4.82 7.05
C THR A 83 -1.75 -5.94 7.63
N TRP A 84 -0.49 -5.62 7.90
CA TRP A 84 0.49 -6.56 8.43
C TRP A 84 1.29 -5.92 9.55
N THR A 85 1.47 -6.64 10.66
CA THR A 85 2.34 -6.20 11.76
C THR A 85 3.70 -6.86 11.63
N ALA A 86 4.75 -6.06 11.49
CA ALA A 86 6.11 -6.58 11.37
C ALA A 86 6.57 -7.26 12.65
N THR A 87 7.25 -8.40 12.53
CA THR A 87 7.85 -9.11 13.67
C THR A 87 9.37 -8.97 13.72
N ALA A 88 9.98 -8.50 12.62
CA ALA A 88 11.42 -8.34 12.46
C ALA A 88 11.78 -6.90 12.04
N LEU A 89 13.09 -6.64 11.90
CA LEU A 89 13.65 -5.35 11.46
C LEU A 89 13.82 -5.25 9.93
N SER A 90 13.49 -6.31 9.21
CA SER A 90 13.48 -6.37 7.75
C SER A 90 12.36 -7.29 7.31
N ALA A 91 11.80 -7.02 6.15
CA ALA A 91 10.85 -7.89 5.47
C ALA A 91 11.10 -7.91 3.97
N THR A 92 10.70 -9.00 3.33
CA THR A 92 10.76 -9.19 1.88
C THR A 92 9.36 -9.43 1.35
N LEU A 93 8.86 -8.49 0.55
CA LEU A 93 7.66 -8.69 -0.25
C LEU A 93 8.07 -9.43 -1.52
N SER A 94 7.47 -10.59 -1.75
CA SER A 94 7.78 -11.49 -2.86
C SER A 94 6.52 -11.82 -3.64
N PHE A 95 6.62 -11.73 -4.96
CA PHE A 95 5.59 -12.15 -5.90
C PHE A 95 6.13 -13.31 -6.71
N PHE A 96 5.60 -14.50 -6.47
CA PHE A 96 5.89 -15.67 -7.29
C PHE A 96 4.74 -15.89 -8.26
N PHE A 97 5.07 -16.03 -9.54
CA PHE A 97 4.11 -16.26 -10.61
C PHE A 97 4.49 -17.47 -11.43
N ARG A 98 3.45 -18.24 -11.77
CA ARG A 98 3.50 -19.29 -12.77
C ARG A 98 2.23 -19.22 -13.59
N HIS A 99 2.34 -19.31 -14.90
CA HIS A 99 1.19 -19.27 -15.78
C HIS A 99 1.36 -20.11 -17.04
N ASP A 100 0.44 -21.06 -17.25
CA ASP A 100 0.49 -21.97 -18.39
C ASP A 100 -0.83 -21.83 -19.22
N PRO A 101 -0.91 -21.25 -20.43
CA PRO A 101 0.10 -20.60 -21.31
C PRO A 101 0.06 -19.05 -21.31
N GLY A 102 -0.75 -18.44 -20.45
CA GLY A 102 -0.94 -16.99 -20.36
C GLY A 102 0.13 -16.25 -19.54
N GLY A 103 -0.29 -15.24 -18.77
CA GLY A 103 0.64 -14.52 -17.91
C GLY A 103 -0.03 -13.69 -16.81
N TRP A 104 0.76 -13.35 -15.80
CA TRP A 104 0.36 -12.48 -14.71
C TRP A 104 0.82 -11.06 -14.97
N MET A 105 -0.01 -10.09 -14.59
CA MET A 105 0.37 -8.69 -14.61
C MET A 105 0.13 -8.08 -13.25
N ILE A 106 1.13 -7.35 -12.76
CA ILE A 106 0.98 -6.53 -11.56
C ILE A 106 1.37 -5.11 -11.85
N ASP A 107 0.77 -4.22 -11.07
CA ASP A 107 1.07 -2.81 -11.10
C ASP A 107 0.68 -2.15 -9.77
N ASP A 108 1.13 -0.91 -9.58
CA ASP A 108 0.81 -0.05 -8.44
C ASP A 108 1.06 -0.75 -7.07
N VAL A 109 2.21 -1.44 -6.95
CA VAL A 109 2.62 -2.09 -5.69
C VAL A 109 3.03 -1.04 -4.66
N SER A 110 2.49 -1.12 -3.46
CA SER A 110 2.76 -0.18 -2.38
C SER A 110 2.90 -0.89 -1.03
N VAL A 111 3.82 -0.40 -0.20
CA VAL A 111 3.92 -0.75 1.22
C VAL A 111 4.16 0.53 2.02
N TYR A 112 3.18 0.92 2.83
CA TYR A 112 3.27 2.10 3.67
C TYR A 112 3.45 1.74 5.14
N TYR A 113 4.33 2.47 5.83
CA TYR A 113 4.36 2.60 7.28
C TYR A 113 4.07 4.04 7.64
N GLY A 114 2.90 4.32 8.23
CA GLY A 114 2.38 5.68 8.32
C GLY A 114 2.19 6.26 6.90
N THR A 115 2.92 7.33 6.60
CA THR A 115 2.98 7.97 5.28
C THR A 115 4.20 7.58 4.44
N THR A 116 5.10 6.74 4.97
CA THR A 116 6.37 6.42 4.31
C THR A 116 6.22 5.20 3.41
N GLN A 117 6.37 5.40 2.09
CA GLN A 117 6.49 4.31 1.11
C GLN A 117 7.79 3.52 1.33
N LYS A 118 7.72 2.20 1.31
CA LYS A 118 8.86 1.28 1.47
C LYS A 118 9.30 0.60 0.18
N ILE A 119 8.41 0.51 -0.81
CA ILE A 119 8.70 -0.04 -2.13
C ILE A 119 9.19 1.05 -3.07
N ILE A 120 10.27 0.79 -3.79
CA ILE A 120 10.76 1.65 -4.86
C ILE A 120 10.23 1.12 -6.19
N ASN A 121 9.82 2.02 -7.09
CA ASN A 121 9.37 1.66 -8.45
C ASN A 121 8.25 0.59 -8.45
N GLY A 122 7.27 0.74 -7.55
CA GLY A 122 6.16 -0.20 -7.41
C GLY A 122 5.15 -0.18 -8.57
N GLY A 123 5.10 0.91 -9.32
CA GLY A 123 4.34 1.02 -10.58
C GLY A 123 5.21 0.81 -11.83
N PHE A 124 6.47 0.36 -11.69
CA PHE A 124 7.36 0.02 -12.81
C PHE A 124 7.68 1.14 -13.84
N GLU A 125 7.27 2.38 -13.57
CA GLU A 125 7.43 3.56 -14.43
C GLU A 125 8.89 3.93 -14.78
N ALA A 126 9.88 3.31 -14.13
CA ALA A 126 11.27 3.38 -14.56
C ALA A 126 11.56 2.60 -15.86
N GLY A 127 10.55 1.94 -16.44
CA GLY A 127 10.69 1.09 -17.63
C GLY A 127 11.57 -0.14 -17.43
N SER A 128 11.80 -0.52 -16.17
CA SER A 128 12.70 -1.58 -15.77
C SER A 128 12.32 -2.11 -14.39
N LEU A 129 12.91 -3.24 -14.00
CA LEU A 129 12.82 -3.79 -12.64
C LEU A 129 13.75 -3.07 -11.64
N THR A 130 14.04 -1.78 -11.84
CA THR A 130 14.86 -1.01 -10.91
C THR A 130 14.29 -1.11 -9.49
N GLY A 131 15.13 -1.49 -8.52
CA GLY A 131 14.74 -1.73 -7.14
C GLY A 131 14.22 -3.14 -6.85
N TRP A 132 13.81 -3.90 -7.86
CA TRP A 132 13.32 -5.27 -7.72
C TRP A 132 14.42 -6.31 -7.96
N ASN A 133 14.51 -7.30 -7.09
CA ASN A 133 15.29 -8.50 -7.32
C ASN A 133 14.43 -9.50 -8.10
N TYR A 134 14.87 -9.85 -9.30
CA TYR A 134 14.27 -10.91 -10.09
C TYR A 134 15.04 -12.21 -9.92
N SER A 135 14.32 -13.31 -9.75
CA SER A 135 14.86 -14.66 -9.85
C SER A 135 13.86 -15.51 -10.64
N GLY A 136 14.29 -16.08 -11.75
CA GLY A 136 13.39 -16.82 -12.62
C GLY A 136 13.88 -18.19 -13.02
N HIS A 137 12.94 -19.03 -13.43
CA HIS A 137 13.20 -20.36 -13.97
C HIS A 137 12.89 -20.46 -15.46
N CYS A 138 12.22 -19.45 -16.03
CA CYS A 138 11.50 -19.59 -17.30
C CYS A 138 12.27 -19.08 -18.54
N GLY A 139 13.60 -18.96 -18.42
CA GLY A 139 14.51 -18.72 -19.55
C GLY A 139 14.20 -17.42 -20.30
N ASN A 140 13.95 -17.49 -21.62
CA ASN A 140 13.70 -16.32 -22.48
C ASN A 140 12.39 -15.56 -22.17
N ASN A 141 11.52 -16.11 -21.33
CA ASN A 141 10.26 -15.51 -20.89
C ASN A 141 10.43 -14.87 -19.50
N VAL A 142 11.48 -14.08 -19.33
CA VAL A 142 11.75 -13.37 -18.08
C VAL A 142 10.64 -12.36 -17.84
N GLY A 143 10.03 -12.41 -16.65
CA GLY A 143 9.19 -11.32 -16.20
C GLY A 143 9.93 -9.98 -16.24
N GLN A 144 9.30 -8.96 -16.83
CA GLN A 144 9.93 -7.66 -17.06
C GLN A 144 8.93 -6.51 -16.92
N ALA A 145 9.45 -5.29 -16.74
CA ALA A 145 8.63 -4.11 -16.90
C ALA A 145 8.27 -3.94 -18.39
N TYR A 146 6.98 -3.84 -18.70
CA TYR A 146 6.46 -3.75 -20.05
C TYR A 146 5.69 -2.44 -20.24
N SER A 147 5.82 -1.82 -21.41
CA SER A 147 5.15 -0.55 -21.70
C SER A 147 3.83 -0.77 -22.42
N GLY A 148 2.77 -0.10 -21.95
CA GLY A 148 1.49 -0.03 -22.65
C GLY A 148 0.42 0.57 -21.75
N SER A 149 0.06 1.84 -21.96
CA SER A 149 -0.91 2.55 -21.11
C SER A 149 -2.33 1.97 -21.15
N SER A 150 -2.69 1.20 -22.18
CA SER A 150 -3.95 0.44 -22.25
C SER A 150 -3.93 -0.85 -21.43
N TYR A 151 -2.76 -1.29 -21.01
CA TYR A 151 -2.52 -2.51 -20.26
C TYR A 151 -2.08 -2.25 -18.82
N ALA A 152 -1.37 -1.16 -18.58
CA ALA A 152 -1.00 -0.73 -17.24
C ALA A 152 -2.23 -0.34 -16.43
N LYS A 153 -2.18 -0.56 -15.11
CA LYS A 153 -3.25 -0.15 -14.20
C LYS A 153 -3.21 1.36 -13.97
N SER A 154 -2.01 1.93 -13.94
CA SER A 154 -1.78 3.37 -13.97
C SER A 154 -0.53 3.68 -14.81
N GLY A 155 -0.30 4.96 -15.15
CA GLY A 155 0.89 5.35 -15.91
C GLY A 155 1.01 4.65 -17.28
N SER A 156 2.20 4.16 -17.60
CA SER A 156 2.51 3.51 -18.88
C SER A 156 3.23 2.19 -18.74
N TRP A 157 3.65 1.81 -17.54
CA TRP A 157 4.45 0.61 -17.30
C TRP A 157 3.79 -0.29 -16.27
N TYR A 158 4.04 -1.58 -16.39
CA TYR A 158 3.56 -2.60 -15.47
C TYR A 158 4.53 -3.78 -15.52
N TYR A 159 4.50 -4.65 -14.51
CA TYR A 159 5.23 -5.91 -14.61
C TYR A 159 4.37 -6.95 -15.31
N TYR A 160 4.96 -7.65 -16.27
CA TYR A 160 4.34 -8.78 -16.95
C TYR A 160 5.20 -10.02 -16.78
N ASP A 161 4.56 -11.10 -16.33
CA ASP A 161 5.14 -12.42 -16.17
C ASP A 161 4.48 -13.43 -17.12
N PRO A 162 5.11 -13.70 -18.27
CA PRO A 162 4.66 -14.73 -19.21
C PRO A 162 5.21 -16.12 -18.89
N CYS A 163 5.72 -16.38 -17.67
CA CYS A 163 6.33 -17.68 -17.37
C CYS A 163 5.31 -18.82 -17.52
N SER A 164 5.36 -19.46 -18.69
CA SER A 164 4.92 -20.83 -18.93
C SER A 164 5.94 -21.77 -18.33
N GLY A 165 5.52 -22.58 -17.38
CA GLY A 165 6.33 -23.62 -16.78
C GLY A 165 7.05 -24.41 -17.87
N TYR A 166 8.36 -24.53 -17.75
CA TYR A 166 9.13 -25.39 -18.65
C TYR A 166 8.56 -26.81 -18.52
N SER A 167 8.13 -27.40 -19.65
CA SER A 167 7.34 -28.63 -19.70
C SER A 167 8.01 -29.75 -18.89
N GLY A 168 7.61 -29.93 -17.63
CA GLY A 168 8.18 -30.94 -16.75
C GLY A 168 8.36 -30.54 -15.27
N SER A 169 8.28 -29.24 -14.90
CA SER A 169 8.39 -28.84 -13.48
C SER A 169 7.19 -28.03 -13.00
N ASN A 170 6.44 -28.62 -12.06
CA ASN A 170 5.25 -28.01 -11.46
C ASN A 170 5.57 -26.82 -10.51
N ASN A 171 6.85 -26.52 -10.33
CA ASN A 171 7.36 -25.45 -9.48
C ASN A 171 8.26 -24.47 -10.26
N SER A 172 8.25 -24.54 -11.58
CA SER A 172 8.92 -23.56 -12.43
C SER A 172 8.04 -22.32 -12.56
N GLY A 173 8.48 -21.23 -11.92
CA GLY A 173 7.85 -19.92 -11.96
C GLY A 173 8.91 -18.86 -11.76
N ASP A 174 8.52 -17.62 -11.95
CA ASP A 174 9.37 -16.46 -11.79
C ASP A 174 8.99 -15.70 -10.51
N THR A 175 9.98 -15.07 -9.90
CA THR A 175 9.81 -14.28 -8.68
C THR A 175 10.39 -12.90 -8.89
N ILE A 176 9.62 -11.87 -8.53
CA ILE A 176 10.19 -10.56 -8.19
C ILE A 176 10.00 -10.26 -6.70
N SER A 177 10.98 -9.62 -6.10
CA SER A 177 10.95 -9.29 -4.68
C SER A 177 11.64 -7.97 -4.35
N GLN A 178 11.20 -7.35 -3.25
CA GLN A 178 11.87 -6.21 -2.64
C GLN A 178 12.00 -6.43 -1.14
N THR A 179 13.22 -6.26 -0.63
CA THR A 179 13.52 -6.28 0.80
C THR A 179 13.61 -4.85 1.30
N PHE A 180 12.92 -4.56 2.41
CA PHE A 180 12.89 -3.24 3.03
C PHE A 180 13.00 -3.35 4.56
N SER A 181 13.51 -2.30 5.18
CA SER A 181 13.61 -2.20 6.64
C SER A 181 12.24 -2.02 7.28
N THR A 182 12.02 -2.69 8.40
CA THR A 182 10.80 -2.61 9.20
C THR A 182 11.10 -2.26 10.66
N ILE A 183 10.05 -1.94 11.40
CA ILE A 183 10.08 -1.77 12.86
C ILE A 183 9.20 -2.87 13.42
N ALA A 184 9.77 -3.76 14.25
CA ALA A 184 9.01 -4.81 14.90
C ALA A 184 7.87 -4.20 15.76
N GLY A 185 6.67 -4.75 15.64
CA GLY A 185 5.42 -4.20 16.18
C GLY A 185 4.76 -3.12 15.33
N GLY A 186 5.43 -2.60 14.30
CA GLY A 186 4.86 -1.61 13.40
C GLY A 186 3.81 -2.20 12.46
N THR A 187 2.72 -1.47 12.21
CA THR A 187 1.66 -1.85 11.27
C THR A 187 1.91 -1.23 9.91
N TYR A 188 1.88 -2.06 8.87
CA TYR A 188 2.10 -1.69 7.48
C TYR A 188 0.83 -1.92 6.68
N THR A 189 0.59 -1.05 5.71
CA THR A 189 -0.46 -1.20 4.70
C THR A 189 0.18 -1.58 3.38
N ILE A 190 -0.18 -2.76 2.86
CA ILE A 190 0.32 -3.28 1.60
C ILE A 190 -0.81 -3.21 0.58
N SER A 191 -0.52 -2.83 -0.67
CA SER A 191 -1.48 -2.96 -1.77
C SER A 191 -0.80 -3.28 -3.08
N PHE A 192 -1.54 -3.88 -4.00
CA PHE A 192 -1.13 -4.06 -5.39
C PHE A 192 -2.36 -4.34 -6.24
N TRP A 193 -2.24 -4.12 -7.54
CA TRP A 193 -3.23 -4.55 -8.51
C TRP A 193 -2.69 -5.74 -9.29
N LEU A 194 -3.49 -6.79 -9.39
CA LEU A 194 -3.13 -8.04 -10.05
C LEU A 194 -4.21 -8.41 -11.06
N THR A 195 -3.79 -8.85 -12.24
CA THR A 195 -4.66 -9.48 -13.23
C THR A 195 -3.91 -10.64 -13.88
N ASN A 196 -4.66 -11.55 -14.50
CA ASN A 196 -4.10 -12.58 -15.37
C ASN A 196 -4.74 -12.53 -16.75
N TYR A 197 -4.01 -13.04 -17.73
CA TYR A 197 -4.42 -13.12 -19.12
C TYR A 197 -4.49 -14.57 -19.57
N TYR A 198 -5.55 -14.92 -20.31
CA TYR A 198 -5.80 -16.24 -20.86
C TYR A 198 -5.82 -17.37 -19.82
N CYS A 199 -7.01 -17.73 -19.34
CA CYS A 199 -7.20 -18.98 -18.63
C CYS A 199 -7.31 -20.17 -19.59
N CYS A 200 -6.71 -21.31 -19.25
CA CYS A 200 -7.38 -22.63 -19.10
C CYS A 200 -6.43 -23.85 -19.22
N ASN A 201 -6.71 -24.85 -18.36
CA ASN A 201 -6.24 -26.25 -18.36
C ASN A 201 -4.82 -26.59 -17.89
N GLN A 202 -4.11 -25.68 -17.22
CA GLN A 202 -2.80 -25.97 -16.62
C GLN A 202 -2.65 -25.33 -15.23
N THR A 203 -1.45 -25.38 -14.62
CA THR A 203 -1.22 -24.88 -13.26
C THR A 203 -0.83 -23.40 -13.28
N GLU A 204 -1.77 -22.54 -12.93
CA GLU A 204 -1.56 -21.10 -12.78
C GLU A 204 -1.47 -20.76 -11.29
N ILE A 205 -0.40 -20.11 -10.87
CA ILE A 205 -0.16 -19.76 -9.47
C ILE A 205 0.24 -18.28 -9.38
N ALA A 206 -0.40 -17.57 -8.48
CA ALA A 206 0.14 -16.34 -7.90
C ALA A 206 0.28 -16.56 -6.40
N ASN A 207 1.51 -16.53 -5.90
CA ASN A 207 1.80 -16.64 -4.48
C ASN A 207 2.56 -15.41 -4.03
N ILE A 208 1.89 -14.57 -3.25
CA ILE A 208 2.43 -13.32 -2.73
C ILE A 208 2.67 -13.51 -1.24
N THR A 209 3.93 -13.32 -0.84
CA THR A 209 4.38 -13.48 0.54
C THR A 209 5.11 -12.24 1.03
N LEU A 210 5.10 -12.07 2.34
CA LEU A 210 5.76 -11.02 3.09
C LEU A 210 6.41 -11.68 4.31
N ILE A 211 7.73 -11.87 4.25
CA ILE A 211 8.52 -12.63 5.23
C ILE A 211 9.68 -11.84 5.79
#